data_AF-A0AAV8X058-F1
#
_entry.id   AF-A0AAV8X058-F1
#
_cell.length_a   1.000
_cell.length_b   1.000
_cell.length_c   1.000
_cell.angle_alpha   90.00
_cell.angle_beta   90.00
_cell.angle_gamma   90.00
#
_symmetry.space_group_name_H-M   'P 1'
#
loop_
_entity.id
_entity.type
_entity.pdbx_description
1 polymer ?
#
loop_
_entity_poly.entity_id
_entity_poly.type
_entity_poly.pdbx_seq_one_letter_code
_entity_poly.pdbx_strand_id
1 'polypeptide(L)'
;MRIQVNTCVYMNKKLEFCGGAVRCQVYEMWAQGDRVACGVITDDTKVVFRSSTAMVYIFLQMSSEMWDFDIYGDLYFEKAVNGFLSDLFMKWKKNGSNHEVTIVLFSRTFYEASSLEEFPQHMRECLQKDYKGRYYEDYYRWVGCKNRSLNFNI
;
A
#
# COMPACT_ATOMS: atom_id res chain seq x y z
N MET A 1 -23.54 12.25 -4.29
CA MET A 1 -23.06 12.76 -5.59
C MET A 1 -23.73 11.93 -6.67
N ARG A 2 -24.63 12.51 -7.48
CA ARG A 2 -25.40 11.77 -8.49
C ARG A 2 -24.92 12.21 -9.87
N ILE A 3 -24.57 11.26 -10.73
CA ILE A 3 -24.14 11.55 -12.10
C ILE A 3 -25.36 11.78 -12.97
N GLN A 4 -25.21 12.66 -13.96
CA GLN A 4 -26.28 13.04 -14.87
C GLN A 4 -26.62 11.84 -15.78
N VAL A 5 -27.79 11.26 -15.54
CA VAL A 5 -28.32 10.14 -16.33
C VAL A 5 -28.70 10.63 -17.74
N ASN A 6 -28.68 9.74 -18.72
CA ASN A 6 -28.92 10.00 -20.14
C ASN A 6 -27.88 10.93 -20.78
N THR A 7 -26.63 10.86 -20.31
CA THR A 7 -25.51 11.61 -20.90
C THR A 7 -24.49 10.67 -21.53
N CYS A 8 -23.94 11.09 -22.67
CA CYS A 8 -22.87 10.37 -23.35
C CYS A 8 -21.54 10.57 -22.59
N VAL A 9 -20.80 9.49 -22.41
CA VAL A 9 -19.51 9.45 -21.74
C VAL A 9 -18.48 8.76 -22.64
N TYR A 10 -17.24 9.25 -22.61
CA TYR A 10 -16.12 8.68 -23.36
C TYR A 10 -14.85 8.73 -22.51
N MET A 11 -13.87 7.91 -22.86
CA MET A 11 -12.58 7.86 -22.17
C MET A 11 -11.93 9.24 -22.09
N ASN A 12 -11.37 9.59 -20.94
CA ASN A 12 -10.76 10.89 -20.65
C ASN A 12 -11.71 12.11 -20.67
N LYS A 13 -13.02 11.91 -20.77
CA LYS A 13 -13.98 13.00 -20.59
C LYS A 13 -13.80 13.61 -19.20
N LYS A 14 -13.62 14.93 -19.15
CA LYS A 14 -13.64 15.71 -17.91
C LYS A 14 -15.09 16.00 -17.56
N LEU A 15 -15.47 15.65 -16.34
CA LEU A 15 -16.80 15.85 -15.79
C LEU A 15 -16.70 16.83 -14.63
N GLU A 16 -17.64 17.77 -14.57
CA GLU A 16 -17.75 18.73 -13.48
C GLU A 16 -19.04 18.48 -12.72
N PHE A 17 -18.94 18.44 -11.39
CA PHE A 17 -20.06 18.23 -10.49
C PHE A 17 -20.19 19.40 -9.52
N CYS A 18 -21.41 19.61 -9.03
CA CYS A 18 -21.73 20.63 -8.02
C CYS A 18 -21.24 22.03 -8.41
N GLY A 19 -21.56 22.50 -9.62
CA GLY A 19 -21.20 23.85 -10.08
C GLY A 19 -19.69 24.08 -10.25
N GLY A 20 -18.93 23.01 -10.52
CA GLY A 20 -17.47 23.09 -10.73
C GLY A 20 -16.64 22.80 -9.47
N ALA A 21 -17.28 22.55 -8.32
CA ALA A 21 -16.58 22.26 -7.07
C ALA A 21 -15.80 20.94 -7.10
N VAL A 22 -16.25 19.95 -7.88
CA VAL A 22 -15.56 18.66 -8.01
C VAL A 22 -15.35 18.34 -9.49
N ARG A 23 -14.08 18.18 -9.86
CA ARG A 23 -13.65 17.76 -11.19
C ARG A 23 -13.29 16.28 -11.16
N CYS A 24 -13.83 15.51 -12.09
CA CYS A 24 -13.49 14.11 -12.28
C CYS A 24 -13.09 13.86 -13.73
N GLN A 25 -12.30 12.82 -13.96
CA GLN A 25 -11.95 12.35 -15.29
C GLN A 25 -12.38 10.90 -15.42
N VAL A 26 -12.99 10.56 -16.54
CA VAL A 26 -13.34 9.17 -16.86
C VAL A 26 -12.05 8.42 -17.19
N TYR A 27 -11.64 7.54 -16.29
CA TYR A 27 -10.41 6.77 -16.44
C TYR A 27 -10.65 5.44 -17.16
N GLU A 28 -11.78 4.78 -16.88
CA GLU A 28 -12.08 3.47 -17.44
C GLU A 28 -13.59 3.22 -17.46
N MET A 29 -14.06 2.50 -18.47
CA MET A 29 -15.46 2.10 -18.63
C MET A 29 -15.53 0.65 -19.08
N TRP A 30 -16.51 -0.06 -18.53
CA TRP A 30 -16.75 -1.47 -18.80
C TRP A 30 -18.22 -1.69 -19.11
N ALA A 31 -18.50 -2.54 -20.10
CA ALA A 31 -19.85 -3.00 -20.43
C ALA A 31 -19.78 -4.49 -20.77
N GLN A 32 -20.67 -5.28 -20.16
CA GLN A 32 -20.78 -6.73 -20.42
C GLN A 32 -19.47 -7.54 -20.29
N GLY A 33 -18.54 -7.06 -19.45
CA GLY A 33 -17.25 -7.71 -19.23
C GLY A 33 -16.11 -7.18 -20.10
N ASP A 34 -16.40 -6.30 -21.07
CA ASP A 34 -15.41 -5.72 -21.97
C ASP A 34 -15.16 -4.24 -21.70
N ARG A 35 -13.94 -3.78 -22.01
CA ARG A 35 -13.56 -2.37 -21.93
C ARG A 35 -14.12 -1.61 -23.12
N VAL A 36 -14.83 -0.52 -22.87
CA VAL A 36 -15.45 0.31 -23.91
C VAL A 36 -14.85 1.71 -23.95
N ALA A 37 -14.76 2.29 -25.15
CA ALA A 37 -14.21 3.64 -25.34
C ALA A 37 -15.24 4.76 -25.15
N CYS A 38 -16.53 4.45 -25.32
CA CYS A 38 -17.66 5.35 -25.15
C CYS A 38 -18.93 4.59 -24.77
N GLY A 39 -19.92 5.31 -24.24
CA GLY A 39 -21.21 4.76 -23.85
C GLY A 39 -22.17 5.84 -23.37
N VAL A 40 -23.36 5.44 -22.96
CA VAL A 40 -24.38 6.33 -22.37
C VAL A 40 -24.61 5.89 -20.93
N ILE A 41 -24.66 6.87 -20.02
CA ILE A 41 -24.94 6.62 -18.61
C ILE A 41 -26.45 6.49 -18.43
N THR A 42 -26.89 5.34 -17.95
CA THR A 42 -28.28 4.98 -17.66
C THR A 42 -28.48 4.77 -16.15
N ASP A 43 -29.72 4.62 -15.68
CA ASP A 43 -30.02 4.44 -14.25
C ASP A 43 -29.42 3.17 -13.63
N ASP A 44 -29.08 2.17 -14.45
CA ASP A 44 -28.41 0.92 -14.07
C ASP A 44 -26.86 1.00 -14.12
N THR A 45 -26.29 2.13 -14.56
CA THR A 45 -24.84 2.33 -14.60
C THR A 45 -24.26 2.50 -13.20
N LYS A 46 -23.34 1.61 -12.81
CA LYS A 46 -22.58 1.71 -11.55
C LYS A 46 -21.34 2.57 -11.74
N VAL A 47 -21.13 3.50 -10.81
CA VAL A 47 -20.00 4.46 -10.88
C VAL A 47 -19.08 4.25 -9.69
N VAL A 48 -17.78 4.14 -9.96
CA VAL A 48 -16.74 4.04 -8.96
C VAL A 48 -15.84 5.28 -9.04
N PHE A 49 -15.75 6.02 -7.94
CA PHE A 49 -14.81 7.14 -7.82
C PHE A 49 -13.49 6.63 -7.26
N ARG A 50 -12.38 7.01 -7.91
CA ARG A 50 -11.02 6.72 -7.44
C ARG A 50 -10.22 8.01 -7.40
N SER A 51 -9.42 8.18 -6.35
CA SER A 51 -8.48 9.28 -6.24
C SER A 51 -7.13 8.87 -6.84
N SER A 52 -6.50 9.78 -7.57
CA SER A 52 -5.10 9.65 -8.02
C SER A 52 -4.10 9.97 -6.91
N THR A 53 -4.58 10.40 -5.74
CA THR A 53 -3.79 10.70 -4.54
C THR A 53 -4.38 10.00 -3.32
N ALA A 54 -3.54 9.38 -2.50
CA ALA A 54 -3.95 8.67 -1.29
C ALA A 54 -2.80 8.59 -0.29
N MET A 55 -3.12 8.44 1.00
CA MET A 55 -2.16 8.07 2.03
C MET A 55 -2.07 6.55 2.10
N VAL A 56 -0.87 6.00 1.95
CA VAL A 56 -0.63 4.54 1.87
C VAL A 56 0.38 4.15 2.95
N TYR A 57 0.00 3.17 3.78
CA TYR A 57 0.87 2.58 4.79
C TYR A 57 1.29 1.19 4.35
N ILE A 58 2.59 0.96 4.21
CA ILE A 58 3.19 -0.32 3.85
C ILE A 58 3.93 -0.84 5.07
N PHE A 59 3.48 -2.00 5.58
CA PHE A 59 4.16 -2.70 6.67
C PHE A 59 5.00 -3.82 6.09
N LEU A 60 6.30 -3.82 6.39
CA LEU A 60 7.23 -4.87 5.97
C LEU A 60 7.74 -5.60 7.22
N GLN A 61 7.36 -6.87 7.32
CA GLN A 61 7.83 -7.74 8.39
C GLN A 61 9.25 -8.20 8.07
N MET A 62 10.19 -7.92 8.96
CA MET A 62 11.55 -8.44 8.91
C MET A 62 11.63 -9.73 9.75
N SER A 63 11.85 -10.86 9.08
CA SER A 63 12.02 -12.18 9.71
C SER A 63 13.29 -12.86 9.21
N SER A 64 13.79 -13.88 9.92
CA SER A 64 15.02 -14.60 9.53
C SER A 64 14.96 -15.15 8.11
N GLU A 65 13.78 -15.60 7.66
CA GLU A 65 13.55 -16.15 6.33
C GLU A 65 13.77 -15.12 5.21
N MET A 66 13.72 -13.81 5.50
CA MET A 66 14.02 -12.80 4.48
C MET A 66 15.47 -12.84 3.98
N TRP A 67 16.37 -13.42 4.77
CA TRP A 67 17.77 -13.62 4.44
C TRP A 67 18.05 -15.00 3.83
N ASP A 68 17.01 -15.81 3.60
CA ASP A 68 17.13 -17.06 2.86
C ASP A 68 17.05 -16.81 1.36
N PHE A 69 17.68 -17.71 0.59
CA PHE A 69 17.64 -17.70 -0.87
C PHE A 69 16.39 -18.40 -1.40
N ASP A 70 15.76 -17.78 -2.39
CA ASP A 70 14.71 -18.39 -3.20
C ASP A 70 15.30 -19.45 -4.16
N ILE A 71 14.43 -20.24 -4.80
CA ILE A 71 14.80 -21.28 -5.78
C ILE A 71 15.60 -20.74 -6.98
N TYR A 72 15.55 -19.43 -7.23
CA TYR A 72 16.27 -18.74 -8.30
C TYR A 72 17.60 -18.12 -7.85
N GLY A 73 17.92 -18.18 -6.55
CA GLY A 73 19.18 -17.66 -5.99
C GLY A 73 19.13 -16.21 -5.51
N ASP A 74 17.96 -15.56 -5.50
CA ASP A 74 17.79 -14.21 -4.95
C ASP A 74 17.37 -14.27 -3.47
N LEU A 75 17.77 -13.28 -2.67
CA LEU A 75 17.26 -13.15 -1.30
C LEU A 75 15.80 -12.71 -1.30
N TYR A 76 14.98 -13.26 -0.40
CA TYR A 76 13.57 -12.85 -0.25
C TYR A 76 13.42 -11.34 0.00
N PHE A 77 14.35 -10.75 0.76
CA PHE A 77 14.41 -9.30 0.96
C PHE A 77 14.56 -8.52 -0.34
N GLU A 78 15.50 -8.92 -1.19
CA GLU A 78 15.75 -8.24 -2.47
C GLU A 78 14.55 -8.38 -3.40
N LYS A 79 13.92 -9.55 -3.43
CA LYS A 79 12.70 -9.78 -4.23
C LYS A 79 11.54 -8.88 -3.79
N ALA A 80 11.38 -8.67 -2.48
CA ALA A 80 10.34 -7.79 -1.95
C ALA A 80 10.62 -6.30 -2.23
N VAL A 81 11.86 -5.86 -2.02
CA VAL A 81 12.25 -4.45 -2.16
C VAL A 81 12.50 -4.06 -3.62
N ASN A 82 13.42 -4.77 -4.29
CA ASN A 82 13.84 -4.47 -5.66
C ASN A 82 12.86 -5.01 -6.71
N GLY A 83 12.09 -6.04 -6.38
CA GLY A 83 11.02 -6.55 -7.23
C GLY A 83 9.71 -5.82 -6.97
N PHE A 84 9.01 -6.19 -5.89
CA PHE A 84 7.63 -5.76 -5.65
C PHE A 84 7.49 -4.24 -5.45
N LEU A 85 8.26 -3.62 -4.54
CA LEU A 85 8.11 -2.18 -4.27
C LEU A 85 8.54 -1.33 -5.47
N SER A 86 9.63 -1.72 -6.14
CA SER A 86 10.08 -1.07 -7.38
C SER A 86 8.99 -1.08 -8.45
N ASP A 87 8.40 -2.25 -8.74
CA ASP A 87 7.31 -2.38 -9.72
C ASP A 87 6.06 -1.59 -9.32
N LEU A 88 5.74 -1.55 -8.03
CA LEU A 88 4.62 -0.78 -7.50
C LEU A 88 4.81 0.71 -7.75
N PHE A 89 5.98 1.26 -7.40
CA PHE A 89 6.30 2.67 -7.62
C PHE A 89 6.40 3.02 -9.10
N MET A 90 6.91 2.13 -9.94
CA MET A 90 6.92 2.31 -11.40
C MET A 90 5.49 2.38 -11.96
N LYS A 91 4.58 1.52 -11.50
CA LYS A 91 3.15 1.55 -11.89
C LYS A 91 2.48 2.86 -11.45
N TRP A 92 2.74 3.33 -10.24
CA TRP A 92 2.21 4.62 -9.77
C TRP A 92 2.75 5.79 -10.58
N LYS A 93 4.04 5.79 -10.91
CA LYS A 93 4.66 6.79 -11.80
C LYS A 93 4.03 6.77 -13.18
N LYS A 94 3.85 5.59 -13.79
CA LYS A 94 3.23 5.42 -15.11
C LYS A 94 1.78 5.92 -15.13
N ASN A 95 1.05 5.70 -14.04
CA ASN A 95 -0.35 6.13 -13.89
C ASN A 95 -0.49 7.60 -13.44
N GLY A 96 0.61 8.34 -13.25
CA GLY A 96 0.59 9.72 -12.79
C GLY A 96 -0.03 9.89 -11.38
N SER A 97 0.03 8.85 -10.55
CA SER A 97 -0.54 8.87 -9.20
C SER A 97 0.45 9.45 -8.20
N ASN A 98 -0.04 10.28 -7.27
CA ASN A 98 0.79 10.97 -6.29
C ASN A 98 0.33 10.60 -4.88
N HIS A 99 0.89 9.53 -4.35
CA HIS A 99 0.55 8.99 -3.03
C HIS A 99 1.55 9.45 -1.98
N GLU A 100 1.07 9.65 -0.76
CA GLU A 100 1.91 9.84 0.42
C GLU A 100 2.14 8.48 1.07
N VAL A 101 3.38 7.99 1.04
CA VAL A 101 3.70 6.60 1.39
C VAL A 101 4.50 6.55 2.69
N THR A 102 4.02 5.79 3.66
CA THR A 102 4.76 5.51 4.90
C THR A 102 5.14 4.04 4.92
N ILE A 103 6.43 3.75 4.99
CA ILE A 103 6.93 2.38 5.13
C ILE A 103 7.34 2.16 6.59
N VAL A 104 6.76 1.13 7.20
CA VAL A 104 7.06 0.71 8.56
C VAL A 104 7.69 -0.67 8.50
N LEU A 105 8.96 -0.76 8.88
CA LEU A 105 9.61 -2.05 9.11
C LEU A 105 9.27 -2.50 10.52
N PHE A 106 8.95 -3.78 10.68
CA PHE A 106 8.73 -4.34 11.99
C PHE A 106 9.32 -5.74 12.11
N SER A 107 9.86 -6.08 13.28
CA SER A 107 10.39 -7.42 13.57
C SER A 107 10.00 -7.85 14.97
N ARG A 108 9.99 -9.16 15.21
CA ARG A 108 9.78 -9.75 16.53
C ARG A 108 11.02 -10.50 16.96
N THR A 109 11.55 -10.16 18.13
CA THR A 109 12.67 -10.87 18.75
C THR A 109 12.14 -11.75 19.87
N PHE A 110 12.45 -13.04 19.83
CA PHE A 110 12.13 -13.97 20.91
C PHE A 110 13.36 -14.17 21.81
N TYR A 111 13.14 -14.21 23.11
CA TYR A 111 14.17 -14.46 24.11
C TYR A 111 13.94 -15.80 24.78
N GLU A 112 15.00 -16.60 24.86
CA GLU A 112 15.03 -17.81 25.70
C GLU A 112 15.38 -17.40 27.13
N ALA A 113 14.38 -17.37 28.00
CA ALA A 113 14.56 -17.12 29.42
C ALA A 113 13.50 -17.85 30.23
N SER A 114 13.89 -18.34 31.41
CA SER A 114 13.00 -19.08 32.31
C SER A 114 12.24 -18.14 33.24
N SER A 115 12.84 -17.01 33.60
CA SER A 115 12.32 -16.02 34.54
C SER A 115 12.53 -14.58 34.03
N LEU A 116 11.68 -13.65 34.48
CA LEU A 116 11.85 -12.22 34.18
C LEU A 116 13.09 -11.62 34.87
N GLU A 117 13.63 -12.30 35.87
CA GLU A 117 14.76 -11.82 36.66
C GLU A 117 16.11 -11.92 35.92
N GLU A 118 16.19 -12.81 34.93
CA GLU A 118 17.34 -12.96 34.03
C GLU A 118 17.56 -11.73 33.14
N PHE A 119 16.52 -10.93 32.92
CA PHE A 119 16.61 -9.72 32.11
C PHE A 119 17.03 -8.49 32.93
N PRO A 120 17.84 -7.59 32.36
CA PRO A 120 18.13 -6.28 32.95
C PRO A 120 16.85 -5.51 33.27
N GLN A 121 16.85 -4.75 34.37
CA GLN A 121 15.64 -4.08 34.88
C GLN A 121 14.97 -3.15 33.85
N HIS A 122 15.76 -2.47 33.00
CA HIS A 122 15.25 -1.60 31.94
C HIS A 122 14.54 -2.31 30.79
N MET A 123 14.79 -3.62 30.59
CA MET A 123 14.20 -4.40 29.50
C MET A 123 12.85 -5.02 29.91
N ARG A 124 12.65 -5.25 31.22
CA ARG A 124 11.46 -5.91 31.77
C ARG A 124 10.16 -5.19 31.46
N GLU A 125 10.19 -3.87 31.29
CA GLU A 125 9.00 -3.05 31.01
C GLU A 125 8.48 -3.22 29.57
N CYS A 126 9.35 -3.60 28.63
CA CYS A 126 9.01 -3.73 27.20
C CYS A 126 8.72 -5.18 26.77
N LEU A 127 9.06 -6.17 27.60
CA LEU A 127 8.91 -7.58 27.28
C LEU A 127 7.45 -8.03 27.40
N GLN A 128 6.98 -8.72 26.37
CA GLN A 128 5.67 -9.37 26.33
C GLN A 128 5.83 -10.89 26.41
N LYS A 129 4.76 -11.59 26.81
CA LYS A 129 4.75 -13.05 26.93
C LYS A 129 3.73 -13.66 25.98
N ASP A 130 4.18 -14.57 25.13
CA ASP A 130 3.34 -15.31 24.19
C ASP A 130 2.48 -16.37 24.92
N TYR A 131 1.47 -16.93 24.25
CA TYR A 131 0.61 -17.99 24.83
C TYR A 131 1.39 -19.25 25.21
N LYS A 132 2.54 -19.49 24.57
CA LYS A 132 3.49 -20.58 24.91
C LYS A 132 4.44 -20.24 26.06
N GLY A 133 4.30 -19.07 26.67
CA GLY A 133 5.14 -18.61 27.77
C GLY A 133 6.52 -18.10 27.38
N ARG A 134 6.79 -17.87 26.09
CA ARG A 134 8.05 -17.30 25.59
C ARG A 134 8.02 -15.78 25.70
N TYR A 135 9.13 -15.16 26.08
CA TYR A 135 9.26 -13.72 26.10
C TYR A 135 9.60 -13.20 24.71
N TYR A 136 8.98 -12.09 24.30
CA TYR A 136 9.25 -11.43 23.03
C TYR A 136 9.17 -9.91 23.14
N GLU A 137 9.83 -9.24 22.21
CA GLU A 137 9.76 -7.80 22.00
C GLU A 137 9.50 -7.52 20.51
N ASP A 138 8.57 -6.61 20.23
CA ASP A 138 8.29 -6.14 18.88
C ASP A 138 9.03 -4.83 18.63
N TYR A 139 9.87 -4.81 17.60
CA TYR A 139 10.61 -3.64 17.18
C TYR A 139 9.95 -3.02 15.96
N TYR A 140 9.64 -1.73 16.03
CA TYR A 140 9.08 -0.95 14.92
C TYR A 140 10.06 0.14 14.53
N ARG A 141 10.44 0.15 13.25
CA ARG A 141 11.26 1.22 12.67
C ARG A 141 10.53 1.86 11.52
N TRP A 142 10.23 3.14 11.69
CA TRP A 142 9.77 3.96 10.58
C TRP A 142 10.93 4.21 9.62
N VAL A 143 10.74 3.87 8.35
CA VAL A 143 11.67 4.19 7.27
C VAL A 143 10.93 5.19 6.40
N GLY A 144 11.11 6.47 6.74
CA GLY A 144 10.34 7.53 6.10
C GLY A 144 10.52 7.52 4.59
N CYS A 145 9.42 7.62 3.85
CA CYS A 145 9.43 8.03 2.45
C CYS A 145 8.54 9.27 2.28
N LYS A 146 9.08 10.44 2.62
CA LYS A 146 8.46 11.70 2.21
C LYS A 146 9.07 12.09 0.87
N ASN A 147 8.36 11.88 -0.23
CA ASN A 147 8.56 12.73 -1.40
C ASN A 147 7.28 12.90 -2.24
N ARG A 148 6.86 14.17 -2.32
CA ARG A 148 6.31 14.71 -3.57
C ARG A 148 7.48 14.76 -4.56
N SER A 149 7.39 13.96 -5.62
CA SER A 149 8.33 13.86 -6.74
C SER A 149 9.54 12.93 -6.53
N LEU A 150 9.42 11.75 -7.16
CA LEU A 150 10.43 11.10 -8.01
C LEU A 150 11.88 11.13 -7.50
N ASN A 151 12.21 10.22 -6.58
CA ASN A 151 13.37 9.32 -6.64
C ASN A 151 13.33 8.42 -5.40
N PHE A 152 13.01 7.14 -5.60
CA PHE A 152 13.05 6.11 -4.58
C PHE A 152 14.42 5.44 -4.63
N ASN A 153 15.33 5.85 -3.73
CA ASN A 153 16.45 5.02 -3.33
C ASN A 153 16.19 4.62 -1.89
N ILE A 154 16.02 3.31 -1.68
CA ILE A 154 16.08 2.67 -0.36
C ILE A 154 17.55 2.37 -0.08
#